data_AF-A0A4R4YWE4-F1
#
_entry.id   AF-A0A4R4YWE4-F1
#
_cell.length_a   1.000
_cell.length_b   1.000
_cell.length_c   1.000
_cell.angle_alpha   90.00
_cell.angle_beta   90.00
_cell.angle_gamma   90.00
#
_symmetry.space_group_name_H-M   'P 1'
#
loop_
_entity.id
_entity.type
_entity.pdbx_description
1 polymer ?
#
loop_
_entity_poly.entity_id
_entity_poly.type
_entity_poly.pdbx_seq_one_letter_code
_entity_poly.pdbx_strand_id
1 'polypeptide(L)'
;RRGRGSEGAALIHREFVRISRWPRRLVIGFALLVVPYAVAGAGFDPLVPIAAGFAGFAAIRPLMDGLRSVCRSKGLVRALGYDLRELRILMAIAPGLITVVWAIAAYPVIGNGAHTFAIGAGVIAGAVRQASARPPSYAGPLVASPMGAIPPGLFSQPMRGFDVLLICLAPVLLGLGSTWVLAIPGFVLAIMFAVRPKTD
;
A
#
# COMPACT_ATOMS: atom_id res chain seq x y z
N ARG A 1 -24.53 -17.08 -21.05
CA ARG A 1 -24.23 -15.70 -20.62
C ARG A 1 -23.17 -15.77 -19.51
N ARG A 2 -21.91 -15.41 -19.80
CA ARG A 2 -20.78 -15.57 -18.87
C ARG A 2 -20.83 -14.49 -17.77
N GLY A 3 -20.91 -14.91 -16.51
CA GLY A 3 -20.45 -14.21 -15.31
C GLY A 3 -20.66 -12.69 -15.20
N ARG A 4 -21.88 -12.18 -15.29
CA ARG A 4 -22.24 -10.85 -14.74
C ARG A 4 -22.72 -10.98 -13.28
N GLY A 5 -22.00 -11.73 -12.47
CA GLY A 5 -22.23 -11.83 -11.02
C GLY A 5 -20.96 -11.35 -10.34
N SER A 6 -20.91 -10.16 -9.72
CA SER A 6 -21.93 -9.39 -9.01
C SER A 6 -21.38 -7.97 -8.87
N GLU A 7 -22.23 -6.99 -8.61
CA GLU A 7 -21.90 -5.58 -8.35
C GLU A 7 -20.58 -5.42 -7.58
N GLY A 8 -19.79 -4.36 -7.82
CA GLY A 8 -18.47 -4.19 -7.19
C GLY A 8 -18.45 -4.42 -5.67
N ALA A 9 -19.59 -4.22 -5.00
CA ALA A 9 -19.88 -4.62 -3.63
C ALA A 9 -19.53 -6.08 -3.29
N ALA A 10 -19.82 -7.05 -4.16
CA ALA A 10 -19.51 -8.45 -3.91
C ALA A 10 -18.01 -8.76 -4.00
N LEU A 11 -17.27 -8.05 -4.86
CA LEU A 11 -15.81 -8.14 -4.88
C LEU A 11 -15.23 -7.55 -3.59
N ILE A 12 -15.73 -6.40 -3.15
CA ILE A 12 -15.35 -5.77 -1.88
C ILE A 12 -15.67 -6.71 -0.70
N HIS A 13 -16.85 -7.31 -0.68
CA HIS A 13 -17.25 -8.26 0.36
C HIS A 13 -16.35 -9.49 0.39
N ARG A 14 -16.04 -10.09 -0.77
CA ARG A 14 -15.09 -11.21 -0.85
C ARG A 14 -13.69 -10.83 -0.40
N GLU A 15 -13.25 -9.61 -0.70
CA GLU A 15 -11.97 -9.08 -0.23
C GLU A 15 -11.93 -8.97 1.29
N PHE A 16 -13.01 -8.43 1.88
CA PHE A 16 -13.17 -8.33 3.32
C PHE A 16 -13.15 -9.71 3.99
N VAL A 17 -13.97 -10.65 3.51
CA VAL A 17 -14.00 -12.04 4.01
C VAL A 17 -12.64 -12.70 3.87
N ARG A 18 -11.89 -12.47 2.78
CA ARG A 18 -10.53 -13.00 2.64
C ARG A 18 -9.62 -12.49 3.76
N ILE A 19 -9.65 -11.20 4.05
CA ILE A 19 -8.81 -10.61 5.10
C ILE A 19 -9.22 -11.16 6.48
N SER A 20 -10.52 -11.23 6.76
CA SER A 20 -11.05 -11.73 8.04
C SER A 20 -10.73 -13.22 8.28
N ARG A 21 -10.55 -14.03 7.24
CA ARG A 21 -10.14 -15.44 7.36
C ARG A 21 -8.69 -15.63 7.85
N TRP A 22 -7.87 -14.59 7.79
CA TRP A 22 -6.48 -14.62 8.25
C TRP A 22 -6.24 -13.62 9.39
N PRO A 23 -6.92 -13.78 10.54
CA PRO A 23 -6.88 -12.81 11.64
C PRO A 23 -5.46 -12.60 12.16
N ARG A 24 -4.60 -13.61 12.07
CA ARG A 24 -3.17 -13.49 12.42
C ARG A 24 -2.47 -12.33 11.72
N ARG A 25 -2.80 -12.03 10.45
CA ARG A 25 -2.20 -10.90 9.71
C ARG A 25 -2.67 -9.57 10.29
N LEU A 26 -3.93 -9.48 10.71
CA LEU A 26 -4.47 -8.31 11.38
C LEU A 26 -3.84 -8.15 12.76
N VAL A 27 -3.74 -9.22 13.56
CA VAL A 27 -3.13 -9.16 14.90
C VAL A 27 -1.67 -8.72 14.82
N ILE A 28 -0.87 -9.33 13.95
CA ILE A 28 0.54 -8.94 13.77
C ILE A 28 0.63 -7.52 13.21
N GLY A 29 -0.20 -7.20 12.21
CA GLY A 29 -0.29 -5.85 11.68
C GLY A 29 -0.58 -4.86 12.79
N PHE A 30 -1.54 -5.17 13.67
CA PHE A 30 -1.93 -4.28 14.74
C PHE A 30 -0.91 -4.15 15.88
N ALA A 31 -0.20 -5.25 16.17
CA ALA A 31 0.90 -5.27 17.11
C ALA A 31 2.05 -4.34 16.70
N LEU A 32 2.18 -3.98 15.41
CA LEU A 32 3.19 -3.02 14.97
C LEU A 32 2.93 -1.58 15.46
N LEU A 33 1.80 -1.26 16.11
CA LEU A 33 1.59 0.04 16.76
C LEU A 33 2.59 0.23 17.89
N VAL A 34 3.07 -0.86 18.48
CA VAL A 34 4.13 -0.79 19.49
C VAL A 34 5.33 0.00 18.97
N VAL A 35 5.62 0.00 17.66
CA VAL A 35 6.76 0.72 17.08
C VAL A 35 6.63 2.25 17.24
N PRO A 36 5.62 2.96 16.67
CA PRO A 36 5.49 4.40 16.88
C PRO A 36 5.28 4.78 18.35
N TYR A 37 4.55 3.96 19.12
CA TYR A 37 4.34 4.22 20.55
C TYR A 37 5.66 4.10 21.35
N ALA A 38 6.52 3.14 21.04
CA ALA A 38 7.82 3.00 21.69
C ALA A 38 8.77 4.15 21.33
N VAL A 39 8.74 4.61 20.07
CA VAL A 39 9.56 5.76 19.62
C VAL A 39 9.16 7.04 20.35
N ALA A 40 7.86 7.30 20.51
CA ALA A 40 7.39 8.42 21.32
C ALA A 40 7.67 8.25 22.81
N GLY A 41 7.47 7.04 23.36
CA GLY A 41 7.78 6.75 24.76
C GLY A 41 9.27 6.90 25.09
N ALA A 42 10.14 6.73 24.09
CA ALA A 42 11.58 6.98 24.20
C ALA A 42 11.97 8.48 24.01
N GLY A 43 11.01 9.36 23.73
CA GLY A 43 11.23 10.81 23.56
C GLY A 43 11.73 11.24 22.18
N PHE A 44 11.67 10.37 21.17
CA PHE A 44 12.10 10.69 19.80
C PHE A 44 10.93 11.16 18.92
N ASP A 45 10.22 12.19 19.35
CA ASP A 45 9.00 12.70 18.69
C ASP A 45 9.16 12.98 17.18
N PRO A 46 10.28 13.55 16.69
CA PRO A 46 10.46 13.77 15.25
C PRO A 46 10.47 12.50 14.40
N LEU A 47 10.78 11.33 15.00
CA LEU A 47 10.85 10.05 14.32
C LEU A 47 9.51 9.30 14.32
N VAL A 48 8.54 9.74 15.11
CA VAL A 48 7.21 9.10 15.22
C VAL A 48 6.51 8.96 13.86
N PRO A 49 6.47 9.99 12.97
CA PRO A 49 5.84 9.84 11.66
C PRO A 49 6.51 8.79 10.76
N ILE A 50 7.85 8.68 10.83
CA ILE A 50 8.62 7.67 10.08
C ILE A 50 8.27 6.29 10.61
N ALA A 51 8.32 6.13 11.94
CA ALA A 51 8.01 4.88 12.61
C ALA A 51 6.57 4.41 12.30
N ALA A 52 5.59 5.30 12.40
CA ALA A 52 4.20 5.02 12.07
C ALA A 52 3.99 4.67 10.60
N GLY A 53 4.65 5.39 9.68
CA GLY A 53 4.59 5.12 8.24
C GLY A 53 5.16 3.76 7.87
N PHE A 54 6.35 3.41 8.37
CA PHE A 54 6.97 2.10 8.10
C PHE A 54 6.21 0.95 8.75
N ALA A 55 5.79 1.10 10.01
CA ALA A 55 4.98 0.12 10.71
C ALA A 55 3.65 -0.11 9.98
N GLY A 56 2.96 0.96 9.58
CA GLY A 56 1.71 0.87 8.82
C GLY A 56 1.88 0.25 7.46
N PHE A 57 2.94 0.59 6.73
CA PHE A 57 3.24 -0.03 5.44
C PHE A 57 3.48 -1.53 5.59
N ALA A 58 4.25 -1.94 6.60
CA ALA A 58 4.48 -3.35 6.91
C ALA A 58 3.20 -4.07 7.34
N ALA A 59 2.30 -3.40 8.08
CA ALA A 59 1.02 -3.96 8.52
C ALA A 59 0.04 -4.20 7.35
N ILE A 60 -0.03 -3.26 6.40
CA ILE A 60 -1.02 -3.29 5.31
C ILE A 60 -0.55 -4.11 4.10
N ARG A 61 0.77 -4.17 3.85
CA ARG A 61 1.35 -4.89 2.70
C ARG A 61 0.85 -6.34 2.53
N PRO A 62 0.73 -7.18 3.57
CA PRO A 62 0.22 -8.56 3.45
C PRO A 62 -1.27 -8.64 3.10
N LEU A 63 -2.02 -7.56 3.27
CA LEU A 63 -3.45 -7.52 2.96
C LEU A 63 -3.70 -7.36 1.45
N MET A 64 -2.67 -7.01 0.68
CA MET A 64 -2.75 -6.75 -0.77
C MET A 64 -2.60 -7.98 -1.67
N ASP A 65 -2.63 -9.20 -1.10
CA ASP A 65 -2.35 -10.42 -1.87
C ASP A 65 -3.32 -10.68 -3.03
N GLY A 66 -4.60 -10.32 -2.88
CA GLY A 66 -5.56 -10.45 -4.00
C GLY A 66 -5.27 -9.50 -5.13
N LEU A 67 -5.02 -8.23 -4.81
CA LEU A 67 -4.62 -7.25 -5.82
C LEU A 67 -3.36 -7.72 -6.54
N ARG A 68 -2.38 -8.25 -5.80
CA ARG A 68 -1.15 -8.82 -6.38
C ARG A 68 -1.43 -10.01 -7.31
N SER A 69 -2.38 -10.88 -6.95
CA SER A 69 -2.79 -12.02 -7.78
C SER A 69 -3.44 -11.55 -9.09
N VAL A 70 -4.35 -10.59 -9.01
CA VAL A 70 -5.05 -10.01 -10.17
C VAL A 70 -4.08 -9.28 -11.09
N CYS A 71 -3.19 -8.44 -10.55
CA CYS A 71 -2.20 -7.72 -11.35
C CYS A 71 -1.21 -8.63 -12.08
N ARG A 72 -1.04 -9.89 -11.64
CA ARG A 72 -0.16 -10.88 -12.28
C ARG A 72 -0.87 -11.77 -13.30
N SER A 73 -2.19 -11.72 -13.41
CA SER A 73 -2.97 -12.59 -14.31
C SER A 73 -3.97 -11.82 -15.17
N LYS A 74 -3.62 -11.59 -16.45
CA LYS A 74 -4.55 -11.02 -17.45
C LYS A 74 -5.79 -11.89 -17.65
N GLY A 75 -5.64 -13.22 -17.55
CA GLY A 75 -6.76 -14.17 -17.65
C GLY A 75 -7.78 -13.99 -16.52
N LEU A 76 -7.31 -13.76 -15.29
CA LEU A 76 -8.17 -13.50 -14.14
C LEU A 76 -8.92 -12.18 -14.27
N VAL A 77 -8.25 -11.11 -14.72
CA VAL A 77 -8.90 -9.81 -15.00
C VAL A 77 -10.05 -10.00 -16.01
N ARG A 78 -9.80 -10.71 -17.12
CA ARG A 78 -10.82 -11.00 -18.14
C ARG A 78 -11.96 -11.87 -17.61
N ALA A 79 -11.65 -12.85 -16.76
CA ALA A 79 -12.64 -13.73 -16.16
C ALA A 79 -13.56 -12.98 -15.18
N LEU A 80 -13.04 -11.97 -14.49
CA LEU A 80 -13.80 -11.10 -13.59
C LEU A 80 -14.61 -10.03 -14.34
N GLY A 81 -14.27 -9.73 -15.60
CA GLY A 81 -15.02 -8.79 -16.44
C GLY A 81 -14.86 -7.31 -16.08
N TYR A 82 -13.78 -6.95 -15.39
CA TYR A 82 -13.45 -5.57 -14.99
C TYR A 82 -12.18 -5.07 -15.68
N ASP A 83 -12.00 -3.75 -15.76
CA ASP A 83 -10.69 -3.17 -16.06
C ASP A 83 -9.75 -3.28 -14.85
N LEU A 84 -8.45 -3.32 -15.10
CA LEU A 84 -7.44 -3.42 -14.04
C LEU A 84 -7.47 -2.20 -13.10
N ARG A 85 -7.84 -1.02 -13.61
CA ARG A 85 -8.08 0.17 -12.79
C ARG A 85 -9.23 -0.04 -11.81
N GLU A 86 -10.36 -0.58 -12.28
CA GLU A 86 -11.54 -0.83 -11.46
C GLU A 86 -11.24 -1.86 -10.38
N LEU A 87 -10.57 -2.96 -10.75
CA LEU A 87 -10.12 -3.96 -9.78
C LEU A 87 -9.18 -3.39 -8.74
N ARG A 88 -8.24 -2.51 -9.13
CA ARG A 88 -7.36 -1.83 -8.18
C ARG A 88 -8.17 -1.03 -7.15
N ILE A 89 -9.16 -0.26 -7.60
CA ILE A 89 -10.01 0.54 -6.70
C ILE A 89 -10.79 -0.40 -5.78
N LEU A 90 -11.55 -1.34 -6.35
CA LEU A 90 -12.43 -2.22 -5.60
C LEU A 90 -11.69 -3.08 -4.57
N MET A 91 -10.54 -3.64 -4.95
CA MET A 91 -9.73 -4.49 -4.06
C MET A 91 -8.92 -3.67 -3.05
N ALA A 92 -8.69 -2.37 -3.29
CA ALA A 92 -8.03 -1.50 -2.32
C ALA A 92 -8.97 -0.98 -1.22
N ILE A 93 -10.30 -1.04 -1.41
CA ILE A 93 -11.27 -0.53 -0.42
C ILE A 93 -11.11 -1.23 0.93
N ALA A 94 -11.12 -2.57 0.97
CA ALA A 94 -11.06 -3.29 2.25
C ALA A 94 -9.73 -3.06 3.01
N PRO A 95 -8.54 -3.17 2.38
CA PRO A 95 -7.29 -2.75 3.03
C PRO A 95 -7.23 -1.26 3.34
N GLY A 96 -7.86 -0.41 2.53
CA GLY A 96 -7.93 1.04 2.75
C GLY A 96 -8.68 1.38 4.03
N LEU A 97 -9.83 0.73 4.28
CA LEU A 97 -10.56 0.87 5.55
C LEU A 97 -9.70 0.44 6.75
N ILE A 98 -8.98 -0.67 6.62
CA ILE A 98 -8.06 -1.12 7.67
C ILE A 98 -6.91 -0.12 7.89
N THR A 99 -6.43 0.52 6.81
CA THR A 99 -5.43 1.59 6.89
C THR A 99 -5.97 2.83 7.62
N VAL A 100 -7.25 3.16 7.43
CA VAL A 100 -7.90 4.24 8.19
C VAL A 100 -7.96 3.90 9.67
N VAL A 101 -8.41 2.68 10.03
CA VAL A 101 -8.43 2.22 11.42
C VAL A 101 -7.02 2.23 12.02
N TRP A 102 -6.02 1.81 11.25
CA TRP A 102 -4.61 1.86 11.63
C TRP A 102 -4.14 3.28 11.96
N ALA A 103 -4.42 4.23 11.06
CA ALA A 103 -4.03 5.62 11.22
C ALA A 103 -4.74 6.28 12.43
N ILE A 104 -6.02 5.96 12.65
CA ILE A 104 -6.77 6.40 13.84
C ILE A 104 -6.13 5.85 15.12
N ALA A 105 -5.72 4.58 15.14
CA ALA A 105 -5.07 4.00 16.30
C ALA A 105 -3.67 4.58 16.57
N ALA A 106 -2.96 5.04 15.53
CA ALA A 106 -1.67 5.73 15.65
C ALA A 106 -1.80 7.23 16.00
N TYR A 107 -2.97 7.83 15.78
CA TYR A 107 -3.23 9.26 15.96
C TYR A 107 -2.80 9.83 17.33
N PRO A 108 -3.04 9.16 18.48
CA PRO A 108 -2.68 9.70 19.80
C PRO A 108 -1.19 10.04 19.93
N VAL A 109 -0.32 9.29 19.24
CA VAL A 109 1.13 9.48 19.28
C VAL A 109 1.61 10.45 18.21
N ILE A 110 0.91 10.50 17.06
CA ILE A 110 1.23 11.44 15.98
C ILE A 110 0.82 12.87 16.35
N GLY A 111 -0.30 13.04 17.08
CA GLY A 111 -0.77 14.32 17.61
C GLY A 111 -1.27 15.33 16.56
N ASN A 112 -1.25 14.99 15.27
CA ASN A 112 -1.59 15.91 14.18
C ASN A 112 -2.39 15.21 13.07
N GLY A 113 -3.53 15.78 12.71
CA GLY A 113 -4.44 15.20 11.70
C GLY A 113 -3.87 15.22 10.28
N ALA A 114 -3.16 16.27 9.88
CA ALA A 114 -2.52 16.35 8.57
C ALA A 114 -1.39 15.32 8.45
N HIS A 115 -0.58 15.16 9.49
CA HIS A 115 0.48 14.14 9.53
C HIS A 115 -0.12 12.73 9.45
N THR A 116 -1.19 12.49 10.21
CA THR A 116 -1.91 11.20 10.22
C THR A 116 -2.50 10.87 8.85
N PHE A 117 -3.09 11.87 8.18
CA PHE A 117 -3.56 11.73 6.80
C PHE A 117 -2.40 11.40 5.84
N ALA A 118 -1.30 12.14 5.89
CA ALA A 118 -0.14 11.93 5.04
C ALA A 118 0.45 10.52 5.19
N ILE A 119 0.55 10.05 6.43
CA ILE A 119 0.99 8.69 6.77
C ILE A 119 0.02 7.66 6.19
N GLY A 120 -1.29 7.77 6.48
CA GLY A 120 -2.29 6.83 5.99
C GLY A 120 -2.37 6.76 4.47
N ALA A 121 -2.33 7.93 3.81
CA ALA A 121 -2.28 8.08 2.35
C ALA A 121 -1.03 7.41 1.76
N GLY A 122 0.14 7.66 2.34
CA GLY A 122 1.40 7.05 1.92
C GLY A 122 1.41 5.53 2.09
N VAL A 123 0.88 5.02 3.20
CA VAL A 123 0.77 3.59 3.49
C VAL A 123 -0.08 2.89 2.43
N ILE A 124 -1.31 3.37 2.17
CA ILE A 124 -2.20 2.71 1.20
C ILE A 124 -1.69 2.89 -0.24
N ALA A 125 -1.25 4.09 -0.62
CA ALA A 125 -0.75 4.34 -1.98
C ALA A 125 0.52 3.53 -2.27
N GLY A 126 1.44 3.48 -1.31
CA GLY A 126 2.64 2.67 -1.39
C GLY A 126 2.32 1.17 -1.49
N ALA A 127 1.43 0.67 -0.64
CA ALA A 127 1.05 -0.74 -0.63
C ALA A 127 0.36 -1.17 -1.94
N VAL A 128 -0.53 -0.33 -2.47
CA VAL A 128 -1.19 -0.53 -3.77
C VAL A 128 -0.18 -0.51 -4.91
N ARG A 129 0.76 0.43 -4.91
CA ARG A 129 1.83 0.49 -5.91
C ARG A 129 2.69 -0.76 -5.89
N GLN A 130 3.06 -1.22 -4.71
CA GLN A 130 3.88 -2.42 -4.56
C GLN A 130 3.13 -3.69 -4.98
N ALA A 131 1.85 -3.79 -4.65
CA ALA A 131 1.01 -4.91 -5.07
C ALA A 131 0.79 -4.95 -6.58
N SER A 132 0.68 -3.77 -7.20
CA SER A 132 0.50 -3.59 -8.64
C SER A 132 1.82 -3.63 -9.43
N ALA A 133 2.97 -3.79 -8.76
CA ALA A 133 4.27 -3.76 -9.41
C ALA A 133 4.46 -4.97 -10.34
N ARG A 134 4.94 -4.71 -11.56
CA ARG A 134 5.25 -5.76 -12.54
C ARG A 134 6.35 -6.70 -12.01
N PRO A 135 6.24 -8.02 -12.23
CA PRO A 135 7.33 -8.97 -12.00
C PRO A 135 8.61 -8.56 -12.76
N PRO A 136 9.81 -8.94 -12.28
CA PRO A 136 11.04 -8.75 -13.03
C PRO A 136 10.98 -9.54 -14.34
N SER A 137 11.46 -8.96 -15.44
CA SER A 137 11.64 -9.70 -16.68
C SER A 137 12.96 -10.46 -16.64
N TYR A 138 12.92 -11.77 -16.91
CA TYR A 138 14.09 -12.62 -17.09
C TYR A 138 14.56 -12.69 -18.56
N ALA A 139 13.82 -12.07 -19.48
CA ALA A 139 14.16 -12.03 -20.90
C ALA A 139 15.11 -10.89 -21.27
N GLY A 140 15.45 -10.01 -20.30
CA GLY A 140 16.35 -8.88 -20.50
C GLY A 140 17.81 -9.17 -20.08
N PRO A 141 18.70 -8.16 -20.15
CA PRO A 141 20.09 -8.30 -19.74
C PRO A 141 20.20 -8.79 -18.29
N LEU A 142 20.97 -9.84 -18.06
CA LEU A 142 21.21 -10.40 -16.73
C LEU A 142 22.54 -9.88 -16.18
N VAL A 143 22.56 -9.54 -14.89
CA VAL A 143 23.78 -9.13 -14.19
C VAL A 143 24.38 -10.37 -13.54
N ALA A 144 25.66 -10.62 -13.80
CA ALA A 144 26.38 -11.69 -13.13
C ALA A 144 26.54 -11.35 -11.65
N SER A 145 26.15 -12.27 -10.78
CA SER A 145 26.37 -12.20 -9.34
C SER A 145 27.02 -13.49 -8.84
N PRO A 146 27.64 -13.51 -7.64
CA PRO A 146 28.18 -14.74 -7.04
C PRO A 146 27.15 -15.86 -6.88
N MET A 147 25.85 -15.53 -6.89
CA MET A 147 24.73 -16.48 -6.78
C MET A 147 24.11 -16.85 -8.14
N GLY A 148 24.74 -16.46 -9.25
CA GLY A 148 24.25 -16.68 -10.61
C GLY A 148 23.75 -15.41 -11.31
N ALA A 149 23.22 -15.57 -12.52
CA ALA A 149 22.75 -14.46 -13.35
C ALA A 149 21.38 -13.95 -12.85
N ILE A 150 21.34 -12.72 -12.35
CA ILE A 150 20.13 -12.11 -11.74
C ILE A 150 19.66 -10.94 -12.61
N PRO A 151 18.37 -10.86 -12.97
CA PRO A 151 17.86 -9.71 -13.70
C PRO A 151 17.92 -8.45 -12.84
N PRO A 152 18.43 -7.31 -13.35
CA PRO A 152 18.57 -6.07 -12.58
C PRO A 152 17.24 -5.59 -11.96
N GLY A 153 16.12 -5.87 -12.64
CA GLY A 153 14.78 -5.51 -12.16
C GLY A 153 14.41 -6.15 -10.83
N LEU A 154 15.07 -7.24 -10.42
CA LEU A 154 14.84 -7.93 -9.16
C LEU A 154 15.26 -7.08 -7.96
N PHE A 155 16.37 -6.35 -8.06
CA PHE A 155 16.85 -5.45 -7.00
C PHE A 155 15.93 -4.25 -6.78
N SER A 156 15.21 -3.81 -7.81
CA SER A 156 14.27 -2.68 -7.69
C SER A 156 12.93 -3.04 -7.06
N GLN A 157 12.56 -4.33 -7.00
CA GLN A 157 11.22 -4.74 -6.57
C GLN A 157 10.87 -4.42 -5.12
N PRO A 158 11.77 -4.61 -4.13
CA PRO A 158 11.48 -4.25 -2.75
C PRO A 158 11.18 -2.75 -2.62
N MET A 159 11.89 -1.91 -3.37
CA MET A 159 11.77 -0.45 -3.34
C MET A 159 10.47 0.07 -3.93
N ARG A 160 9.80 -0.74 -4.78
CA ARG A 160 8.53 -0.33 -5.38
C ARG A 160 7.46 -0.21 -4.29
N GLY A 161 6.97 1.00 -4.02
CA GLY A 161 5.93 1.32 -3.04
C GLY A 161 6.47 2.05 -1.82
N PHE A 162 7.71 1.74 -1.40
CA PHE A 162 8.39 2.52 -0.35
C PHE A 162 8.69 3.94 -0.82
N ASP A 163 9.06 4.12 -2.09
CA ASP A 163 9.21 5.43 -2.72
C ASP A 163 7.96 6.30 -2.59
N VAL A 164 6.77 5.75 -2.84
CA VAL A 164 5.50 6.48 -2.72
C VAL A 164 5.17 6.81 -1.27
N LEU A 165 5.44 5.90 -0.34
CA LEU A 165 5.32 6.17 1.09
C LEU A 165 6.23 7.34 1.49
N LEU A 166 7.50 7.32 1.09
CA LEU A 166 8.47 8.38 1.40
C LEU A 166 8.07 9.72 0.79
N ILE A 167 7.54 9.75 -0.44
CA ILE A 167 7.02 10.98 -1.05
C ILE A 167 5.88 11.59 -0.21
N CYS A 168 5.00 10.75 0.36
CA CYS A 168 3.91 11.23 1.22
C CYS A 168 4.41 11.69 2.60
N LEU A 169 5.47 11.06 3.12
CA LEU A 169 6.07 11.44 4.40
C LEU A 169 6.98 12.67 4.27
N ALA A 170 7.60 12.90 3.12
CA ALA A 170 8.54 14.01 2.88
C ALA A 170 8.05 15.38 3.41
N PRO A 171 6.82 15.86 3.13
CA PRO A 171 6.37 17.15 3.67
C PRO A 171 6.30 17.17 5.19
N VAL A 172 6.01 16.04 5.85
CA VAL A 172 6.01 15.92 7.31
C VAL A 172 7.44 15.99 7.84
N LEU A 173 8.38 15.29 7.21
CA LEU A 173 9.78 15.22 7.65
C LEU A 173 10.54 16.52 7.43
N LEU A 174 10.17 17.26 6.38
CA LEU A 174 10.74 18.57 6.06
C LEU A 174 10.07 19.71 6.84
N GLY A 175 9.09 19.42 7.70
CA GLY A 175 8.37 20.43 8.48
C GLY A 175 7.59 21.42 7.61
N LEU A 176 7.08 20.99 6.46
CA LEU A 176 6.33 21.87 5.56
C LEU A 176 4.96 22.25 6.16
N GLY A 177 4.41 23.36 5.70
CA GLY A 177 3.07 23.80 6.12
C GLY A 177 1.98 22.77 5.81
N SER A 178 0.91 22.80 6.61
CA SER A 178 -0.21 21.84 6.54
C SER A 178 -0.79 21.68 5.13
N THR A 179 -0.82 22.76 4.33
CA THR A 179 -1.24 22.73 2.93
C THR A 179 -0.47 21.70 2.11
N TRP A 180 0.86 21.64 2.25
CA TRP A 180 1.71 20.70 1.50
C TRP A 180 1.62 19.27 2.04
N VAL A 181 1.50 19.14 3.37
CA VAL A 181 1.28 17.85 4.05
C VAL A 181 -0.03 17.20 3.60
N LEU A 182 -1.04 17.97 3.22
CA LEU A 182 -2.30 17.46 2.68
C LEU A 182 -2.27 17.33 1.15
N ALA A 183 -1.74 18.33 0.45
CA ALA A 183 -1.80 18.41 -1.01
C ALA A 183 -0.97 17.30 -1.68
N ILE A 184 0.26 17.04 -1.22
CA ILE A 184 1.13 16.03 -1.84
C ILE A 184 0.54 14.62 -1.69
N PRO A 185 0.20 14.12 -0.47
CA PRO A 185 -0.38 12.79 -0.33
C PRO A 185 -1.77 12.68 -0.98
N GLY A 186 -2.57 13.75 -0.94
CA GLY A 186 -3.86 13.81 -1.63
C GLY A 186 -3.72 13.67 -3.15
N PHE A 187 -2.77 14.39 -3.75
CA PHE A 187 -2.45 14.30 -5.17
C PHE A 187 -1.92 12.90 -5.56
N VAL A 188 -1.05 12.32 -4.73
CA VAL A 188 -0.54 10.95 -4.92
C VAL A 188 -1.68 9.94 -4.91
N LEU A 189 -2.61 10.02 -3.95
CA LEU A 189 -3.79 9.16 -3.91
C LEU A 189 -4.66 9.34 -5.16
N ALA A 190 -4.93 10.59 -5.53
CA ALA A 190 -5.72 10.91 -6.72
C ALA A 190 -5.10 10.28 -7.97
N ILE A 191 -3.79 10.45 -8.21
CA ILE A 191 -3.10 9.84 -9.34
C ILE A 191 -3.14 8.30 -9.27
N MET A 192 -2.87 7.72 -8.10
CA MET A 192 -2.81 6.27 -7.91
C MET A 192 -4.11 5.56 -8.36
N PHE A 193 -5.25 6.20 -8.13
CA PHE A 193 -6.57 5.65 -8.45
C PHE A 193 -7.19 6.26 -9.73
N ALA A 194 -6.73 7.41 -10.20
CA ALA A 194 -7.17 8.00 -11.47
C ALA A 194 -6.46 7.34 -12.68
N VAL A 195 -5.15 7.11 -12.59
CA VAL A 195 -4.35 6.68 -13.75
C VAL A 195 -4.50 5.19 -14.01
N ARG A 196 -4.85 4.85 -15.26
CA ARG A 196 -4.92 3.46 -15.72
C ARG A 196 -3.52 2.81 -15.67
N PRO A 197 -3.37 1.64 -15.05
CA PRO A 197 -2.13 0.87 -15.15
C PRO A 197 -1.79 0.59 -16.61
N LYS A 198 -0.52 0.72 -16.99
CA LYS A 198 -0.04 0.28 -18.31
C LYS A 198 -0.22 -1.24 -18.46
N THR A 199 -0.86 -1.68 -19.54
CA THR A 199 -1.18 -3.07 -19.87
C THR A 199 -0.32 -3.54 -21.05
N ASP A 200 0.94 -3.89 -20.80
CA ASP A 200 1.81 -4.50 -21.82
C ASP A 200 1.87 -6.01 -21.65
#